data_AF-A0A7S2WLX9-F1
#
_entry.id   AF-A0A7S2WLX9-F1
#
_cell.length_a   1.000
_cell.length_b   1.000
_cell.length_c   1.000
_cell.angle_alpha   90.00
_cell.angle_beta   90.00
_cell.angle_gamma   90.00
#
_symmetry.space_group_name_H-M   'P 1'
#
loop_
_entity.id
_entity.type
_entity.pdbx_description
1 polymer ?
#
loop_
_entity_poly.entity_id
_entity_poly.type
_entity_poly.pdbx_seq_one_letter_code
_entity_poly.pdbx_strand_id
1 'polypeptide(L)'
;MNVTPIQFSEIIDDTDPRVWVIIHLYESNIPSCRLMNDHLLELAQTMNYCRFLRLQASSTQLIDPVGLPSILMYRGGKLEANLTPITEHLPETSFRSKKDRFTVDDVRWVLESSGAIIPNSS
;
A
#
# COMPACT_ATOMS: atom_id res chain seq x y z
N MET A 1 -3.09 0.13 -10.49
CA MET A 1 -3.70 1.16 -11.38
C MET A 1 -3.32 2.55 -10.86
N ASN A 2 -3.02 3.53 -11.73
CA ASN A 2 -2.88 4.93 -11.28
C ASN A 2 -4.27 5.59 -11.24
N VAL A 3 -4.59 6.29 -10.16
CA VAL A 3 -5.90 6.92 -9.96
C VAL A 3 -5.75 8.38 -9.56
N THR A 4 -6.76 9.20 -9.83
CA THR A 4 -6.89 10.56 -9.29
C THR A 4 -7.59 10.53 -7.92
N PRO A 5 -7.55 11.63 -7.15
CA PRO A 5 -8.25 11.71 -5.86
C PRO A 5 -9.77 11.47 -5.95
N ILE A 6 -10.40 11.86 -7.06
CA ILE A 6 -11.85 11.65 -7.28
C ILE A 6 -12.13 10.16 -7.51
N GLN A 7 -11.38 9.55 -8.44
CA GLN A 7 -11.49 8.12 -8.74
C GLN A 7 -11.18 7.25 -7.52
N PHE A 8 -10.29 7.70 -6.64
CA PHE A 8 -9.95 7.04 -5.39
C PHE A 8 -11.18 6.78 -4.52
N SER A 9 -12.02 7.81 -4.28
CA SER A 9 -13.18 7.68 -3.40
C SER A 9 -14.23 6.76 -4.02
N GLU A 10 -14.50 6.93 -5.31
CA GLU A 10 -15.43 6.08 -6.06
C GLU A 10 -15.02 4.61 -6.01
N ILE A 11 -13.73 4.31 -6.22
CA ILE A 11 -13.24 2.93 -6.17
C ILE A 11 -13.39 2.34 -4.77
N ILE A 12 -13.18 3.11 -3.70
CA ILE A 12 -13.36 2.63 -2.32
C ILE A 12 -14.83 2.28 -2.07
N ASP A 13 -15.75 3.17 -2.48
CA ASP A 13 -17.18 3.01 -2.24
C ASP A 13 -17.79 1.86 -3.08
N ASP A 14 -17.32 1.68 -4.31
CA ASP A 14 -17.82 0.65 -5.24
C ASP A 14 -17.16 -0.73 -5.05
N THR A 15 -16.08 -0.82 -4.27
CA THR A 15 -15.41 -2.11 -4.02
C THR A 15 -16.24 -2.96 -3.06
N ASP A 16 -16.36 -4.26 -3.36
CA ASP A 16 -17.01 -5.23 -2.45
C ASP A 16 -16.46 -5.06 -1.02
N PRO A 17 -17.30 -4.88 0.01
CA PRO A 17 -16.84 -4.62 1.36
C PRO A 17 -15.92 -5.68 1.96
N ARG A 18 -15.87 -6.88 1.39
CA ARG A 18 -15.00 -7.98 1.81
C ARG A 18 -13.59 -7.88 1.24
N VAL A 19 -13.41 -7.13 0.14
CA VAL A 19 -12.15 -6.94 -0.57
C VAL A 19 -11.35 -5.79 0.05
N TRP A 20 -10.05 -5.99 0.19
CA TRP A 20 -9.12 -4.97 0.64
C TRP A 20 -8.74 -4.04 -0.51
N VAL A 21 -8.80 -2.73 -0.29
CA VAL A 21 -8.26 -1.72 -1.22
C VAL A 21 -6.96 -1.19 -0.63
N ILE A 22 -5.84 -1.48 -1.28
CA ILE A 22 -4.49 -1.11 -0.84
C ILE A 22 -4.00 0.02 -1.75
N ILE A 23 -3.66 1.15 -1.14
CA ILE A 23 -3.43 2.40 -1.87
C ILE A 23 -2.03 2.89 -1.54
N HIS A 24 -1.17 2.85 -2.55
CA HIS A 24 0.19 3.36 -2.47
C HIS A 24 0.22 4.85 -2.83
N LEU A 25 0.41 5.68 -1.82
CA LEU A 25 0.76 7.08 -1.99
C LEU A 25 2.24 7.14 -2.32
N TYR A 26 2.57 7.73 -3.47
CA TYR A 26 3.94 7.68 -4.01
C TYR A 26 4.34 8.96 -4.71
N GLU A 27 5.66 9.17 -4.86
CA GLU A 27 6.21 10.14 -5.79
C GLU A 27 7.29 9.49 -6.65
N SER A 28 7.27 9.82 -7.94
CA SER A 28 8.09 9.16 -8.96
C SER A 28 9.60 9.40 -8.79
N ASN A 29 9.98 10.54 -8.20
CA ASN A 29 11.37 10.90 -7.95
C ASN A 29 11.98 10.15 -6.74
N ILE A 30 11.17 9.55 -5.86
CA ILE A 30 11.62 8.82 -4.67
C ILE A 30 11.99 7.37 -5.04
N PRO A 31 13.24 6.91 -4.82
CA PRO A 31 13.66 5.55 -5.15
C PRO A 31 12.85 4.44 -4.45
N SER A 32 12.57 4.59 -3.15
CA SER A 32 11.79 3.63 -2.37
C SER A 32 10.34 3.52 -2.86
N CYS A 33 9.73 4.61 -3.34
CA CYS A 33 8.43 4.57 -4.02
C CYS A 33 8.47 3.73 -5.31
N ARG A 34 9.55 3.84 -6.11
CA ARG A 34 9.67 3.02 -7.32
C ARG A 34 9.82 1.53 -6.98
N LEU A 35 10.66 1.21 -5.99
CA LEU A 35 10.80 -0.17 -5.51
C LEU A 35 9.47 -0.73 -4.97
N MET A 36 8.74 0.07 -4.18
CA MET A 36 7.42 -0.32 -3.69
C MET A 36 6.42 -0.57 -4.82
N ASN A 37 6.45 0.24 -5.88
CA ASN A 37 5.59 0.01 -7.06
C ASN A 37 5.86 -1.35 -7.71
N ASP A 38 7.12 -1.76 -7.81
CA ASP A 38 7.49 -3.05 -8.40
C ASP A 38 7.01 -4.21 -7.51
N HIS A 39 7.22 -4.11 -6.18
CA HIS A 39 6.75 -5.13 -5.24
C HIS A 39 5.23 -5.25 -5.23
N LEU A 40 4.48 -4.16 -5.27
CA LEU A 40 3.01 -4.20 -5.31
C LEU A 40 2.48 -4.76 -6.63
N LEU A 41 3.21 -4.60 -7.75
CA LEU A 41 2.85 -5.26 -9.01
C LEU A 41 3.01 -6.78 -8.92
N GLU A 42 4.06 -7.26 -8.26
CA GLU A 42 4.26 -8.69 -8.00
C GLU A 42 3.20 -9.23 -7.03
N LEU A 43 2.92 -8.50 -5.94
CA LEU A 43 1.90 -8.90 -4.97
C LEU A 43 0.49 -8.91 -5.57
N ALA A 44 0.17 -8.01 -6.49
CA ALA A 44 -1.12 -8.03 -7.19
C ALA A 44 -1.39 -9.32 -7.96
N GLN A 45 -0.36 -10.07 -8.35
CA GLN A 45 -0.51 -11.36 -9.03
C GLN A 45 -0.84 -12.51 -8.06
N THR A 46 -0.50 -12.35 -6.77
CA THR A 46 -0.64 -13.41 -5.76
C THR A 46 -1.75 -13.11 -4.74
N MET A 47 -1.96 -11.85 -4.40
CA MET A 47 -3.01 -11.37 -3.49
C MET A 47 -4.25 -10.92 -4.28
N ASN A 48 -4.85 -11.82 -5.05
CA ASN A 48 -6.00 -11.53 -5.91
C ASN A 48 -7.30 -11.13 -5.15
N TYR A 49 -7.29 -11.27 -3.82
CA TYR A 49 -8.33 -10.83 -2.89
C TYR A 49 -8.13 -9.38 -2.40
N CYS A 50 -7.07 -8.71 -2.88
CA CYS A 50 -6.79 -7.30 -2.68
C CYS A 50 -6.85 -6.55 -4.03
N ARG A 51 -7.26 -5.29 -3.97
CA ARG A 51 -7.22 -4.34 -5.08
C ARG A 51 -6.12 -3.32 -4.82
N PHE A 52 -5.12 -3.28 -5.71
CA PHE A 52 -3.96 -2.39 -5.57
C PHE A 52 -4.10 -1.12 -6.43
N LEU A 53 -4.07 0.04 -5.78
CA LEU A 53 -4.12 1.35 -6.40
C LEU A 53 -2.83 2.12 -6.09
N ARG A 54 -2.48 3.04 -6.99
CA ARG A 54 -1.38 3.97 -6.83
C ARG A 54 -1.91 5.38 -7.03
N LEU A 55 -1.56 6.28 -6.12
CA LEU A 55 -1.99 7.66 -6.13
C LEU A 55 -0.77 8.55 -5.93
N GLN A 56 -0.53 9.46 -6.87
CA GLN A 56 0.62 10.34 -6.78
C GLN A 56 0.36 11.36 -5.66
N ALA A 57 1.24 11.40 -4.66
CA ALA A 57 1.02 12.20 -3.45
C ALA A 57 0.85 13.69 -3.78
N SER A 58 1.63 14.21 -4.74
CA SER A 58 1.55 15.59 -5.23
C SER A 58 0.22 15.95 -5.92
N SER A 59 -0.58 14.96 -6.33
CA SER A 59 -1.94 15.18 -6.83
C SER A 59 -2.99 15.32 -5.72
N THR A 60 -2.57 15.18 -4.46
CA THR A 60 -3.44 15.16 -3.27
C THR A 60 -2.93 16.13 -2.21
N GLN A 61 -3.75 16.37 -1.17
CA GLN A 61 -3.33 17.07 0.06
C GLN A 61 -3.31 16.14 1.27
N LEU A 62 -3.23 14.82 1.04
CA LEU A 62 -3.39 13.82 2.09
C LEU A 62 -2.13 13.63 2.95
N ILE A 63 -0.96 13.96 2.42
CA ILE A 63 0.32 13.61 3.04
C ILE A 63 1.46 14.55 2.63
N ASP A 64 2.38 14.80 3.56
CA ASP A 64 3.66 15.46 3.29
C ASP A 64 4.66 14.47 2.62
N PRO A 65 5.49 14.91 1.66
CA PRO A 65 6.51 14.06 1.04
C PRO A 65 7.41 13.27 2.01
N VAL A 66 7.65 13.78 3.23
CA VAL A 66 8.44 13.07 4.26
C VAL A 66 7.81 11.74 4.70
N GLY A 67 6.48 11.60 4.55
CA GLY A 67 5.76 10.38 4.87
C GLY A 67 5.87 9.29 3.80
N LEU A 68 6.49 9.56 2.64
CA LEU A 68 6.52 8.62 1.52
C LEU A 68 7.66 7.59 1.62
N PRO A 69 7.46 6.35 1.13
CA PRO A 69 6.21 5.79 0.59
C PRO A 69 5.20 5.48 1.70
N SER A 70 3.91 5.65 1.41
CA SER A 70 2.82 5.33 2.33
C SER A 70 1.83 4.36 1.74
N ILE A 71 1.28 3.51 2.61
CA ILE A 71 0.19 2.61 2.25
C ILE A 71 -1.04 2.91 3.12
N LEU A 72 -2.16 3.17 2.46
CA LEU A 72 -3.47 3.22 3.10
C LEU A 72 -4.22 1.92 2.75
N MET A 73 -4.80 1.27 3.75
CA MET A 73 -5.56 0.04 3.58
C MET A 73 -7.00 0.28 3.97
N TYR A 74 -7.89 0.12 3.00
CA TYR A 74 -9.33 0.28 3.17
C TYR A 74 -10.06 -1.06 3.07
N ARG A 75 -11.15 -1.19 3.81
CA ARG A 75 -12.10 -2.30 3.69
C ARG A 75 -13.50 -1.80 4.05
N GLY A 76 -14.50 -2.14 3.23
CA GLY A 76 -15.88 -1.70 3.46
C GLY A 76 -16.05 -0.18 3.61
N GLY A 77 -15.33 0.60 2.82
CA GLY A 77 -15.38 2.06 2.85
C GLY A 77 -14.59 2.72 3.99
N LYS A 78 -13.95 1.95 4.87
CA LYS A 78 -13.24 2.47 6.06
C LYS A 78 -11.74 2.30 5.93
N LEU A 79 -10.99 3.29 6.43
CA LEU A 79 -9.54 3.19 6.58
C LEU A 79 -9.24 2.30 7.79
N GLU A 80 -8.69 1.12 7.55
CA GLU A 80 -8.38 0.12 8.57
C GLU A 80 -6.90 0.19 9.00
N ALA A 81 -5.99 0.55 8.08
CA ALA A 81 -4.58 0.76 8.41
C ALA A 81 -3.96 1.92 7.61
N ASN A 82 -3.10 2.68 8.29
CA ASN A 82 -2.30 3.77 7.72
C ASN A 82 -0.82 3.52 8.05
N LEU A 83 -0.05 3.14 7.04
CA LEU A 83 1.36 2.76 7.16
C LEU A 83 2.21 3.89 6.55
N THR A 84 2.55 4.88 7.37
CA THR A 84 3.17 6.13 6.93
C THR A 84 4.38 6.52 7.78
N PRO A 85 5.61 6.47 7.23
CA PRO A 85 5.99 5.76 6.01
C PRO A 85 5.95 4.24 6.25
N ILE A 86 5.53 3.46 5.25
CA ILE A 86 5.47 1.99 5.39
C ILE A 86 6.83 1.39 5.77
N THR A 87 7.94 2.05 5.41
CA THR A 87 9.28 1.61 5.76
C THR A 87 9.53 1.51 7.27
N GLU A 88 8.76 2.22 8.10
CA GLU A 88 8.84 2.13 9.57
C GLU A 88 8.12 0.90 10.14
N HIS A 89 7.30 0.23 9.33
CA HIS A 89 6.55 -0.96 9.73
C HIS A 89 7.19 -2.27 9.27
N LEU A 90 8.26 -2.21 8.45
CA LEU A 90 8.94 -3.37 7.92
C LEU A 90 9.70 -4.15 9.03
N PRO A 91 9.98 -5.45 8.84
CA PRO A 91 10.75 -6.24 9.80
C PRO A 91 12.16 -5.66 10.05
N GLU A 92 12.66 -5.77 11.29
CA GLU A 92 14.01 -5.30 11.67
C GLU A 92 15.15 -5.92 10.85
N THR A 93 14.94 -7.13 10.33
CA THR A 93 15.90 -7.81 9.43
C THR A 93 16.19 -7.00 8.18
N SER A 94 15.22 -6.22 7.72
CA SER A 94 15.30 -5.35 6.54
C SER A 94 15.97 -4.00 6.86
N PHE A 95 15.98 -3.59 8.13
CA PHE A 95 16.64 -2.34 8.57
C PHE A 95 18.16 -2.40 8.60
N ARG A 96 18.75 -3.60 8.75
CA ARG A 96 20.22 -3.75 8.86
C ARG A 96 20.97 -3.41 7.56
N SER A 97 20.27 -3.15 6.45
CA SER A 97 20.87 -2.92 5.13
C SER A 97 20.26 -1.72 4.39
N LYS A 98 20.28 -0.49 4.93
CA LYS A 98 19.75 0.75 4.29
C LYS A 98 18.22 0.74 4.09
N LYS A 99 17.56 1.89 4.34
CA LYS A 99 16.10 2.13 4.19
C LYS A 99 15.52 1.75 2.80
N ASP A 100 16.37 1.58 1.79
CA ASP A 100 15.96 1.26 0.42
C ASP A 100 16.11 -0.23 0.03
N ARG A 101 16.34 -1.14 0.99
CA ARG A 101 16.49 -2.58 0.71
C ARG A 101 15.49 -3.40 1.49
N PHE A 102 14.25 -3.39 1.03
CA PHE A 102 13.20 -4.29 1.48
C PHE A 102 12.74 -5.19 0.33
N THR A 103 12.28 -6.38 0.68
CA THR A 103 11.87 -7.43 -0.26
C THR A 103 10.36 -7.41 -0.47
N VAL A 104 9.88 -8.12 -1.50
CA VAL A 104 8.44 -8.33 -1.71
C VAL A 104 7.79 -9.05 -0.53
N ASP A 105 8.51 -9.97 0.12
CA ASP A 105 8.04 -10.71 1.29
C ASP A 105 7.93 -9.81 2.52
N ASP A 106 8.82 -8.84 2.71
CA ASP A 106 8.71 -7.85 3.79
C ASP A 106 7.42 -7.02 3.63
N VAL A 107 7.12 -6.60 2.39
CA VAL A 107 5.89 -5.85 2.09
C VAL A 107 4.66 -6.72 2.32
N ARG A 108 4.66 -7.97 1.83
CA ARG A 108 3.57 -8.93 2.07
C ARG A 108 3.31 -9.09 3.57
N TRP A 109 4.37 -9.32 4.34
CA TRP A 109 4.28 -9.54 5.78
C TRP A 109 3.62 -8.36 6.49
N VAL A 110 3.98 -7.12 6.14
CA VAL A 110 3.35 -5.92 6.74
C VAL A 110 1.87 -5.83 6.36
N LEU A 111 1.52 -6.08 5.10
CA LEU A 111 0.13 -6.02 4.64
C LEU A 111 -0.73 -7.08 5.34
N GLU A 112 -0.25 -8.32 5.45
CA GLU A 112 -0.95 -9.42 6.11
C GLU A 112 -1.07 -9.17 7.61
N SER A 113 0.00 -8.70 8.26
CA SER A 113 -0.01 -8.33 9.68
C SER A 113 -0.96 -7.16 9.98
N SER A 114 -1.22 -6.31 8.98
CA SER A 114 -2.19 -5.21 9.03
C SER A 114 -3.61 -5.63 8.63
N GLY A 115 -3.83 -6.90 8.34
CA GLY A 115 -5.16 -7.49 8.11
C GLY A 115 -5.49 -7.87 6.67
N ALA A 116 -4.61 -7.64 5.69
CA ALA A 116 -4.79 -8.07 4.29
C ALA A 116 -4.58 -9.58 4.11
N ILE A 117 -5.35 -10.37 4.87
CA ILE A 117 -5.38 -11.83 4.80
C ILE A 117 -6.54 -12.31 3.92
N ILE A 118 -6.44 -13.57 3.47
CA ILE A 118 -7.45 -14.21 2.64
C ILE A 118 -8.81 -14.20 3.36
N PRO A 119 -9.90 -13.75 2.72
CA PRO A 119 -11.23 -13.88 3.31
C PRO A 119 -11.56 -15.37 3.58
N ASN A 120 -11.91 -15.70 4.83
CA ASN A 120 -12.29 -17.04 5.31
C ASN A 120 -11.14 -18.04 5.57
N SER A 121 -9.92 -17.59 5.87
CA SER A 121 -8.85 -18.46 6.40
C SER A 121 -8.90 -18.66 7.93
N SER A 122 -10.08 -18.53 8.53
CA SER A 122 -10.34 -18.71 9.97
C SER A 122 -11.47 -19.70 10.18
#